data_AF-Q5I5N5-F1
#
_entry.id   AF-Q5I5N5-F1
#
_cell.length_a   1.000
_cell.length_b   1.000
_cell.length_c   1.000
_cell.angle_alpha   90.00
_cell.angle_beta   90.00
_cell.angle_gamma   90.00
#
_symmetry.space_group_name_H-M   'P 1'
#
loop_
_entity.id
_entity.type
_entity.pdbx_description
1 polymer ?
#
loop_
_entity_poly.entity_id
_entity_poly.type
_entity_poly.pdbx_seq_one_letter_code
_entity_poly.pdbx_strand_id
1 'polypeptide(L)'
;IDLGTTNSVVAVMEGGEPTVITNSEGSRLTPSVVGFSKTGERLVGELAKRQAISNPENTVASIKRHMGESYTVKIEGKDYTPQEISAMILQKLKEDAESYLGEKVTQAVITVPAYFSDSQRQATKDAGKIAGLDVLRIINEPTAAALAYGLDKGGEGKILVFDLGGGTFDVSILELGDGVFEVKATNGNTHLGGDDFDSAVMNWLV
;
A
#
# COMPACT_ATOMS: atom_id res chain seq x y z
N ILE A 1 4.99 -5.88 3.62
CA ILE A 1 4.52 -4.48 3.50
C ILE A 1 3.27 -4.52 2.64
N ASP A 2 2.17 -4.02 3.18
CA ASP A 2 0.99 -3.69 2.39
C ASP A 2 1.07 -2.23 1.95
N LEU A 3 1.36 -2.01 0.67
CA LEU A 3 1.42 -0.68 0.09
C LEU A 3 0.05 -0.38 -0.53
N GLY A 4 -0.94 0.02 0.26
CA GLY A 4 -2.29 0.28 -0.23
C GLY A 4 -2.45 1.64 -0.94
N THR A 5 -3.62 1.84 -1.56
CA THR A 5 -3.95 3.10 -2.26
C THR A 5 -4.16 4.25 -1.29
N THR A 6 -4.90 4.00 -0.20
CA THR A 6 -5.27 5.03 0.79
C THR A 6 -4.40 4.95 2.05
N ASN A 7 -4.10 3.74 2.52
CA ASN A 7 -3.26 3.49 3.68
C ASN A 7 -2.26 2.38 3.37
N SER A 8 -1.14 2.37 4.07
CA SER A 8 -0.14 1.32 4.03
C SER A 8 0.14 0.80 5.43
N VAL A 9 0.57 -0.46 5.48
CA VAL A 9 0.81 -1.22 6.71
C VAL A 9 2.11 -1.98 6.59
N VAL A 10 2.83 -2.08 7.70
CA VAL A 10 4.02 -2.92 7.80
C VAL A 10 3.83 -3.94 8.91
N ALA A 11 4.22 -5.17 8.60
CA ALA A 11 4.27 -6.29 9.53
C ALA A 11 5.64 -6.95 9.43
N VAL A 12 6.11 -7.49 10.56
CA VAL A 12 7.39 -8.19 10.71
C VAL A 12 7.12 -9.59 11.24
N MET A 13 8.09 -10.51 11.09
CA MET A 13 7.98 -11.85 11.68
C MET A 13 8.64 -11.87 13.05
N GLU A 14 7.88 -12.13 14.11
CA GLU A 14 8.36 -12.26 15.47
C GLU A 14 7.99 -13.64 16.02
N GLY A 15 8.98 -14.42 16.45
CA GLY A 15 8.72 -15.75 17.03
C GLY A 15 8.02 -16.73 16.08
N GLY A 16 8.09 -16.48 14.76
CA GLY A 16 7.40 -17.30 13.74
C GLY A 16 6.00 -16.81 13.39
N GLU A 17 5.48 -15.77 14.05
CA GLU A 17 4.16 -15.19 13.80
C GLU A 17 4.28 -13.80 13.15
N PRO A 18 3.36 -13.42 12.24
CA PRO A 18 3.32 -12.08 11.68
C PRO A 18 2.76 -11.07 12.69
N THR A 19 3.58 -10.11 13.11
CA THR A 19 3.18 -8.98 13.96
C THR A 19 3.03 -7.70 13.15
N VAL A 20 1.84 -7.09 13.17
CA VAL A 20 1.63 -5.73 12.64
C VAL A 20 2.16 -4.70 13.64
N ILE A 21 3.10 -3.87 13.21
CA ILE A 21 3.74 -2.87 14.06
C ILE A 21 3.04 -1.52 13.99
N THR A 22 3.26 -0.68 14.99
CA THR A 22 2.79 0.71 15.01
C THR A 22 3.84 1.64 14.39
N ASN A 23 3.38 2.65 13.65
CA ASN A 23 4.20 3.75 13.18
C ASN A 23 4.60 4.71 14.32
N SER A 24 5.45 5.69 14.03
CA SER A 24 5.84 6.76 14.98
C SER A 24 4.67 7.56 15.56
N GLU A 25 3.50 7.53 14.93
CA GLU A 25 2.27 8.18 15.39
C GLU A 25 1.41 7.29 16.30
N GLY A 26 1.84 6.05 16.58
CA GLY A 26 1.10 5.08 17.40
C GLY A 26 -0.03 4.35 16.68
N SER A 27 -0.15 4.51 15.35
CA SER A 27 -1.16 3.84 14.52
C SER A 27 -0.56 2.63 13.81
N ARG A 28 -1.36 1.59 13.56
CA ARG A 28 -0.98 0.48 12.67
C ARG A 28 -1.16 0.80 11.19
N LEU A 29 -1.90 1.86 10.89
CA LEU A 29 -2.14 2.35 9.53
C LEU A 29 -1.39 3.66 9.32
N THR A 30 -0.60 3.72 8.25
CA THR A 30 0.05 4.95 7.79
C THR A 30 -0.64 5.41 6.50
N PRO A 31 -1.25 6.61 6.45
CA PRO A 31 -1.83 7.11 5.21
C PRO A 31 -0.83 7.12 4.05
N SER A 32 -1.27 6.69 2.87
CA SER A 32 -0.46 6.67 1.63
C SER A 32 -0.44 8.05 0.99
N VAL A 33 0.00 9.04 1.78
CA VAL A 33 0.02 10.46 1.43
C VAL A 33 1.42 10.99 1.66
N VAL A 34 1.91 11.74 0.69
CA VAL A 34 3.21 12.42 0.74
C VAL A 34 2.93 13.89 0.51
N GLY A 35 3.55 14.76 1.30
CA GLY A 35 3.49 16.19 1.05
C GLY A 35 4.79 16.88 1.40
N PHE A 36 4.93 18.11 0.94
CA PHE A 36 6.09 18.95 1.23
C PHE A 36 5.61 20.18 1.98
N SER A 37 6.22 20.44 3.14
CA SER A 37 5.91 21.64 3.91
C SER A 37 6.39 22.88 3.16
N LYS A 38 5.94 24.06 3.60
CA LYS A 38 6.40 25.35 3.04
C LYS A 38 7.91 25.59 3.20
N THR A 39 8.57 24.85 4.09
CA THR A 39 10.03 24.91 4.29
C THR A 39 10.78 23.85 3.46
N GLY A 40 10.08 23.08 2.63
CA GLY A 40 10.64 22.01 1.81
C GLY A 40 10.83 20.68 2.54
N GLU A 41 10.37 20.58 3.80
CA GLU A 41 10.43 19.34 4.56
C GLU A 41 9.43 18.32 4.00
N ARG A 42 9.90 17.10 3.75
CA ARG A 42 9.05 15.99 3.31
C ARG A 42 8.25 15.45 4.49
N LEU A 43 6.93 15.45 4.33
CA LEU A 43 5.96 14.86 5.23
C LEU A 43 5.36 13.61 4.59
N VAL A 44 5.13 12.56 5.37
CA VAL A 44 4.52 11.31 4.93
C VAL A 44 3.51 10.86 5.96
N GLY A 45 2.43 10.19 5.53
CA GLY A 45 1.43 9.66 6.46
C GLY A 45 0.50 10.72 7.01
N GLU A 46 0.26 10.65 8.31
CA GLU A 46 -0.73 11.49 9.00
C GLU A 46 -0.39 12.99 8.91
N LEU A 47 0.89 13.35 9.00
CA LEU A 47 1.33 14.73 8.86
C LEU A 47 1.04 15.29 7.46
N ALA A 48 1.26 14.49 6.42
CA ALA A 48 0.94 14.87 5.05
C ALA A 48 -0.58 14.97 4.82
N LYS A 49 -1.35 14.00 5.35
CA LYS A 49 -2.81 14.00 5.25
C LYS A 49 -3.45 15.23 5.90
N ARG A 50 -2.96 15.65 7.08
CA ARG A 50 -3.49 16.83 7.80
C ARG A 50 -3.37 18.13 7.00
N GLN A 51 -2.29 18.31 6.26
CA GLN A 51 -2.09 19.53 5.47
C GLN A 51 -2.79 19.51 4.12
N ALA A 52 -3.34 18.38 3.66
CA ALA A 52 -3.86 18.19 2.30
C ALA A 52 -4.88 19.25 1.88
N ILE A 53 -5.72 19.72 2.80
CA ILE A 53 -6.72 20.77 2.53
C ILE A 53 -6.06 22.16 2.40
N SER A 54 -5.07 22.45 3.24
CA SER A 54 -4.41 23.76 3.31
C SER A 54 -3.25 23.95 2.33
N ASN A 55 -2.70 22.83 1.81
CA ASN A 55 -1.54 22.79 0.93
C ASN A 55 -1.71 21.69 -0.14
N PRO A 56 -2.79 21.73 -0.95
CA PRO A 56 -3.14 20.66 -1.87
C PRO A 56 -2.12 20.50 -3.00
N GLU A 57 -1.58 21.61 -3.52
CA GLU A 57 -0.63 21.61 -4.66
C GLU A 57 0.68 20.86 -4.33
N ASN A 58 1.05 20.81 -3.06
CA ASN A 58 2.25 20.14 -2.58
C ASN A 58 1.94 18.87 -1.77
N THR A 59 0.74 18.32 -1.89
CA THR A 59 0.32 17.09 -1.22
C THR A 59 -0.26 16.10 -2.23
N VAL A 60 0.30 14.89 -2.25
CA VAL A 60 -0.07 13.82 -3.17
C VAL A 60 -0.64 12.65 -2.38
N ALA A 61 -1.85 12.24 -2.74
CA ALA A 61 -2.52 11.05 -2.23
C ALA A 61 -2.82 10.08 -3.38
N SER A 62 -3.16 8.83 -3.06
CA SER A 62 -3.63 7.84 -4.04
C SER A 62 -2.67 7.57 -5.21
N ILE A 63 -1.37 7.84 -5.03
CA ILE A 63 -0.36 7.71 -6.10
C ILE A 63 -0.26 6.29 -6.67
N LYS A 64 -0.67 5.27 -5.87
CA LYS A 64 -0.68 3.86 -6.29
C LYS A 64 -1.50 3.64 -7.57
N ARG A 65 -2.53 4.47 -7.81
CA ARG A 65 -3.37 4.43 -9.03
C ARG A 65 -2.57 4.63 -10.32
N HIS A 66 -1.44 5.34 -10.24
CA HIS A 66 -0.60 5.70 -11.39
C HIS A 66 0.65 4.81 -11.54
N MET A 67 0.80 3.78 -10.70
CA MET A 67 1.95 2.89 -10.77
C MET A 67 2.02 2.20 -12.14
N GLY A 68 3.19 2.24 -12.78
CA GLY A 68 3.44 1.65 -14.10
C GLY A 68 3.03 2.53 -15.28
N GLU A 69 2.55 3.76 -15.05
CA GLU A 69 2.21 4.75 -16.06
C GLU A 69 3.37 5.74 -16.29
N SER A 70 3.36 6.47 -17.41
CA SER A 70 4.26 7.62 -17.65
C SER A 70 3.75 8.92 -16.99
N TYR A 71 3.05 8.78 -15.87
CA TYR A 71 2.50 9.89 -15.10
C TYR A 71 3.59 10.55 -14.24
N THR A 72 3.48 11.86 -14.03
CA THR A 72 4.32 12.59 -13.07
C THR A 72 3.47 13.60 -12.30
N VAL A 73 3.86 13.83 -11.06
CA VAL A 73 3.33 14.93 -10.21
C VAL A 73 4.40 16.00 -10.08
N LYS A 74 3.99 17.26 -10.22
CA LYS A 74 4.89 18.40 -10.02
C LYS A 74 4.68 18.98 -8.63
N ILE A 75 5.72 18.97 -7.81
CA ILE A 75 5.72 19.55 -6.45
C ILE A 75 6.91 20.49 -6.35
N GLU A 76 6.69 21.74 -5.93
CA GLU A 76 7.76 22.75 -5.79
C GLU A 76 8.66 22.85 -7.04
N GLY A 77 8.06 22.75 -8.24
CA GLY A 77 8.77 22.86 -9.52
C GLY A 77 9.54 21.61 -9.97
N LYS A 78 9.56 20.54 -9.16
CA LYS A 78 10.19 19.26 -9.49
C LYS A 78 9.13 18.21 -9.86
N ASP A 79 9.39 17.47 -10.94
CA ASP A 79 8.59 16.33 -11.35
C ASP A 79 9.01 15.08 -10.57
N TYR A 80 8.01 14.35 -10.07
CA TYR A 80 8.18 13.07 -9.37
C TYR A 80 7.33 12.01 -10.05
N THR A 81 7.91 10.83 -10.19
CA THR A 81 7.23 9.62 -10.67
C THR A 81 6.43 8.96 -9.56
N PRO A 82 5.42 8.13 -9.89
CA PRO A 82 4.71 7.29 -8.92
C PRO A 82 5.64 6.43 -8.06
N GLN A 83 6.72 5.93 -8.65
CA GLN A 83 7.74 5.13 -7.99
C GLN A 83 8.49 5.94 -6.94
N GLU A 84 8.85 7.19 -7.24
CA GLU A 84 9.54 8.07 -6.28
C GLU A 84 8.64 8.44 -5.12
N ILE A 85 7.37 8.81 -5.37
CA ILE A 85 6.43 9.12 -4.29
C ILE A 85 6.14 7.87 -3.44
N SER A 86 5.91 6.72 -4.08
CA SER A 86 5.71 5.45 -3.36
C SER A 86 6.95 5.05 -2.55
N ALA A 87 8.15 5.34 -3.06
CA ALA A 87 9.39 5.12 -2.32
C ALA A 87 9.47 5.97 -1.05
N MET A 88 8.93 7.19 -1.04
CA MET A 88 8.87 8.01 0.18
C MET A 88 7.96 7.40 1.24
N ILE A 89 6.84 6.78 0.82
CA ILE A 89 5.97 6.01 1.71
C ILE A 89 6.71 4.80 2.27
N LEU A 90 7.38 4.04 1.40
CA LEU A 90 8.16 2.86 1.81
C LEU A 90 9.33 3.22 2.73
N GLN A 91 9.98 4.37 2.54
CA GLN A 91 11.03 4.87 3.43
C GLN A 91 10.48 5.14 4.83
N LYS A 92 9.32 5.81 4.95
CA LYS A 92 8.67 6.01 6.26
C LYS A 92 8.33 4.69 6.95
N LEU A 93 7.72 3.74 6.21
CA LEU A 93 7.40 2.41 6.76
C LEU A 93 8.64 1.63 7.20
N LYS A 94 9.73 1.75 6.43
CA LYS A 94 11.03 1.17 6.78
C LYS A 94 11.58 1.82 8.06
N GLU A 95 11.59 3.14 8.16
CA GLU A 95 12.07 3.88 9.34
C GLU A 95 11.27 3.51 10.59
N ASP A 96 9.95 3.36 10.47
CA ASP A 96 9.08 2.90 11.56
C ASP A 96 9.43 1.46 11.98
N ALA A 97 9.66 0.57 11.03
CA ALA A 97 10.07 -0.82 11.29
C ALA A 97 11.46 -0.91 11.94
N GLU A 98 12.43 -0.14 11.46
CA GLU A 98 13.78 -0.06 12.04
C GLU A 98 13.73 0.47 13.48
N SER A 99 12.89 1.47 13.73
CA SER A 99 12.70 2.02 15.08
C SER A 99 12.07 1.02 16.05
N TYR A 100 11.12 0.22 15.56
CA TYR A 100 10.48 -0.83 16.35
C TYR A 100 11.44 -2.01 16.63
N LEU A 101 12.19 -2.46 15.63
CA LEU A 101 13.10 -3.61 15.74
C LEU A 101 14.44 -3.28 16.41
N GLY A 102 14.86 -2.01 16.36
CA GLY A 102 16.18 -1.58 16.87
C GLY A 102 17.35 -1.95 15.95
N GLU A 103 17.08 -2.38 14.71
CA GLU A 103 18.08 -2.75 13.72
C GLU A 103 17.69 -2.30 12.30
N LYS A 104 18.60 -2.46 11.34
CA LYS A 104 18.37 -2.06 9.94
C LYS A 104 17.52 -3.07 9.19
N VAL A 105 16.53 -2.57 8.45
CA VAL A 105 15.64 -3.37 7.61
C VAL A 105 16.03 -3.16 6.15
N THR A 106 16.61 -4.19 5.53
CA THR A 106 17.13 -4.10 4.16
C THR A 106 16.30 -4.88 3.15
N GLN A 107 15.42 -5.78 3.59
CA GLN A 107 14.68 -6.69 2.72
C GLN A 107 13.18 -6.59 3.00
N ALA A 108 12.37 -6.73 1.94
CA ALA A 108 10.92 -6.70 2.08
C ALA A 108 10.20 -7.60 1.06
N VAL A 109 9.02 -8.05 1.46
CA VAL A 109 7.97 -8.54 0.54
C VAL A 109 6.89 -7.46 0.48
N ILE A 110 6.46 -7.11 -0.73
CA ILE A 110 5.45 -6.06 -0.96
C ILE A 110 4.23 -6.67 -1.65
N THR A 111 3.03 -6.33 -1.18
CA THR A 111 1.76 -6.75 -1.79
C THR A 111 1.36 -5.79 -2.92
N VAL A 112 0.68 -6.32 -3.93
CA VAL A 112 0.03 -5.55 -5.01
C VAL A 112 -1.31 -6.17 -5.38
N PRO A 113 -2.22 -5.44 -6.04
CA PRO A 113 -3.48 -6.02 -6.51
C PRO A 113 -3.23 -7.17 -7.49
N ALA A 114 -4.11 -8.18 -7.50
CA ALA A 114 -3.94 -9.35 -8.36
C ALA A 114 -3.92 -9.00 -9.86
N TYR A 115 -4.64 -7.95 -10.25
CA TYR A 115 -4.74 -7.48 -11.64
C TYR A 115 -3.57 -6.58 -12.08
N PHE A 116 -2.60 -6.27 -11.21
CA PHE A 116 -1.42 -5.49 -11.61
C PHE A 116 -0.65 -6.19 -12.73
N SER A 117 -0.39 -5.43 -13.80
CA SER A 117 0.44 -5.90 -14.92
C SER A 117 1.91 -6.00 -14.54
N ASP A 118 2.73 -6.61 -15.40
CA ASP A 118 4.17 -6.73 -15.19
C ASP A 118 4.86 -5.36 -15.03
N SER A 119 4.42 -4.33 -15.76
CA SER A 119 4.98 -2.98 -15.65
C SER A 119 4.65 -2.34 -14.29
N GLN A 120 3.44 -2.55 -13.77
CA GLN A 120 3.03 -2.01 -12.46
C GLN A 120 3.73 -2.75 -11.30
N ARG A 121 3.92 -4.07 -11.45
CA ARG A 121 4.73 -4.88 -10.53
C ARG A 121 6.18 -4.42 -10.51
N GLN A 122 6.76 -4.18 -11.69
CA GLN A 122 8.13 -3.69 -11.79
C GLN A 122 8.26 -2.29 -11.18
N ALA A 123 7.32 -1.38 -11.46
CA ALA A 123 7.30 -0.05 -10.84
C ALA A 123 7.27 -0.14 -9.30
N THR A 124 6.53 -1.09 -8.74
CA THR A 124 6.49 -1.31 -7.28
C THR A 124 7.82 -1.82 -6.73
N LYS A 125 8.50 -2.73 -7.46
CA LYS A 125 9.86 -3.16 -7.11
C LYS A 125 10.86 -2.01 -7.17
N ASP A 126 10.76 -1.17 -8.20
CA ASP A 126 11.61 -0.01 -8.38
C ASP A 126 11.42 0.99 -7.23
N ALA A 127 10.18 1.24 -6.80
CA ALA A 127 9.87 2.05 -5.61
C ALA A 127 10.55 1.47 -4.35
N GLY A 128 10.49 0.15 -4.15
CA GLY A 128 11.19 -0.52 -3.05
C GLY A 128 12.71 -0.32 -3.12
N LYS A 129 13.31 -0.44 -4.31
CA LYS A 129 14.73 -0.20 -4.53
C LYS A 129 15.13 1.24 -4.24
N ILE A 130 14.34 2.23 -4.68
CA ILE A 130 14.55 3.66 -4.39
C ILE A 130 14.44 3.91 -2.87
N ALA A 131 13.58 3.17 -2.17
CA ALA A 131 13.45 3.21 -0.71
C ALA A 131 14.62 2.53 0.04
N GLY A 132 15.58 1.93 -0.68
CA GLY A 132 16.67 1.18 -0.08
C GLY A 132 16.22 -0.16 0.53
N LEU A 133 15.23 -0.80 -0.09
CA LEU A 133 14.77 -2.15 0.22
C LEU A 133 15.09 -3.08 -0.96
N ASP A 134 15.67 -4.23 -0.65
CA ASP A 134 15.75 -5.38 -1.54
C ASP A 134 14.40 -6.11 -1.54
N VAL A 135 13.68 -6.00 -2.67
CA VAL A 135 12.33 -6.54 -2.80
C VAL A 135 12.41 -8.02 -3.19
N LEU A 136 12.39 -8.88 -2.18
CA LEU A 136 12.53 -10.33 -2.32
C LEU A 136 11.41 -10.95 -3.16
N ARG A 137 10.19 -10.45 -2.98
CA ARG A 137 9.00 -10.93 -3.68
C ARG A 137 7.93 -9.86 -3.75
N ILE A 138 7.19 -9.86 -4.86
CA ILE A 138 5.90 -9.21 -4.97
C ILE A 138 4.84 -10.29 -4.89
N ILE A 139 3.88 -10.14 -3.97
CA ILE A 139 2.77 -11.08 -3.80
C ILE A 139 1.44 -10.38 -4.07
N ASN A 140 0.43 -11.13 -4.49
CA ASN A 140 -0.89 -10.55 -4.69
C ASN A 140 -1.58 -10.34 -3.34
N GLU A 141 -2.26 -9.21 -3.16
CA GLU A 141 -3.08 -8.87 -2.00
C GLU A 141 -4.05 -10.01 -1.60
N PRO A 142 -4.87 -10.57 -2.51
CA PRO A 142 -5.77 -11.66 -2.13
C PRO A 142 -5.04 -12.92 -1.66
N THR A 143 -3.87 -13.23 -2.25
CA THR A 143 -3.03 -14.35 -1.80
C THR A 143 -2.44 -14.07 -0.42
N ALA A 144 -1.99 -12.84 -0.17
CA ALA A 144 -1.48 -12.44 1.14
C ALA A 144 -2.57 -12.53 2.22
N ALA A 145 -3.79 -12.11 1.90
CA ALA A 145 -4.94 -12.25 2.78
C ALA A 145 -5.24 -13.73 3.08
N ALA A 146 -5.29 -14.60 2.06
CA ALA A 146 -5.53 -16.03 2.27
C ALA A 146 -4.45 -16.70 3.13
N LEU A 147 -3.18 -16.32 2.94
CA LEU A 147 -2.06 -16.79 3.77
C LEU A 147 -2.18 -16.32 5.23
N ALA A 148 -2.62 -15.09 5.47
CA ALA A 148 -2.80 -14.56 6.83
C ALA A 148 -3.86 -15.32 7.64
N TYR A 149 -4.85 -15.92 6.97
CA TYR A 149 -5.86 -16.79 7.61
C TYR A 149 -5.40 -18.25 7.75
N GLY A 150 -4.18 -18.59 7.31
CA GLY A 150 -3.65 -19.96 7.34
C GLY A 150 -4.41 -20.92 6.43
N LEU A 151 -5.06 -20.41 5.38
CA LEU A 151 -5.88 -21.22 4.49
C LEU A 151 -5.04 -22.18 3.65
N ASP A 152 -3.73 -21.93 3.50
CA ASP A 152 -2.76 -22.82 2.85
C ASP A 152 -2.63 -24.18 3.53
N LYS A 153 -3.03 -24.27 4.81
CA LYS A 153 -3.08 -25.51 5.59
C LYS A 153 -4.44 -26.21 5.52
N GLY A 154 -5.42 -25.58 4.86
CA GLY A 154 -6.70 -26.18 4.52
C GLY A 154 -6.55 -27.15 3.36
N GLY A 155 -7.46 -28.13 3.25
CA GLY A 155 -7.53 -28.97 2.06
C GLY A 155 -7.88 -28.18 0.80
N GLU A 156 -8.07 -28.87 -0.31
CA GLU A 156 -8.46 -28.22 -1.57
C GLU A 156 -9.77 -27.43 -1.43
N GLY A 157 -9.82 -26.25 -2.04
CA GLY A 157 -10.99 -25.40 -1.90
C GLY A 157 -10.95 -24.14 -2.76
N LYS A 158 -12.10 -23.47 -2.83
CA LYS A 158 -12.25 -22.16 -3.48
C LYS A 158 -12.49 -21.10 -2.42
N ILE A 159 -11.74 -20.02 -2.53
CA ILE A 159 -11.80 -18.89 -1.61
C ILE A 159 -12.20 -17.66 -2.41
N LEU A 160 -13.19 -16.92 -1.90
CA LEU A 160 -13.52 -15.59 -2.41
C LEU A 160 -12.89 -14.58 -1.46
N VAL A 161 -12.00 -13.73 -1.99
CA VAL A 161 -11.50 -12.56 -1.29
C VAL A 161 -12.31 -11.37 -1.76
N PHE A 162 -12.96 -10.70 -0.81
CA PHE A 162 -13.70 -9.45 -1.01
C PHE A 162 -12.90 -8.35 -0.31
N ASP A 163 -12.30 -7.45 -1.07
CA ASP A 163 -11.47 -6.36 -0.58
C ASP A 163 -12.14 -5.02 -0.91
N LEU A 164 -12.59 -4.31 0.13
CA LEU A 164 -13.18 -2.98 0.01
C LEU A 164 -12.32 -2.00 0.80
N GLY A 165 -11.38 -1.37 0.10
CA GLY A 165 -10.46 -0.39 0.66
C GLY A 165 -11.03 1.02 0.71
N GLY A 166 -10.14 1.99 0.97
CA GLY A 166 -10.51 3.42 0.99
C GLY A 166 -10.89 3.96 -0.39
N GLY A 167 -10.15 3.60 -1.44
CA GLY A 167 -10.41 4.13 -2.79
C GLY A 167 -10.74 3.07 -3.85
N THR A 168 -10.59 1.78 -3.54
CA THR A 168 -10.79 0.70 -4.52
C THR A 168 -11.58 -0.45 -3.91
N PHE A 169 -12.30 -1.15 -4.77
CA PHE A 169 -13.04 -2.35 -4.46
C PHE A 169 -12.57 -3.47 -5.39
N ASP A 170 -12.13 -4.58 -4.84
CA ASP A 170 -11.57 -5.70 -5.58
C ASP A 170 -12.14 -7.04 -5.07
N VAL A 171 -12.45 -7.93 -6.00
CA VAL A 171 -12.92 -9.29 -5.71
C VAL A 171 -12.08 -10.28 -6.49
N SER A 172 -11.52 -11.26 -5.78
CA SER A 172 -10.75 -12.34 -6.39
C SER A 172 -11.27 -13.70 -5.96
N ILE A 173 -11.34 -14.63 -6.92
CA ILE A 173 -11.55 -16.05 -6.65
C ILE A 173 -10.19 -16.74 -6.68
N LEU A 174 -9.81 -17.34 -5.57
CA LEU A 174 -8.62 -18.18 -5.44
C LEU A 174 -9.04 -19.65 -5.41
N GLU A 175 -8.21 -20.50 -6.00
CA GLU A 175 -8.27 -21.94 -5.82
C GLU A 175 -7.02 -22.39 -5.08
N LEU A 176 -7.20 -23.21 -4.06
CA LEU A 176 -6.12 -23.87 -3.34
C LEU A 176 -6.04 -25.31 -3.80
N GLY A 177 -4.90 -25.68 -4.38
CA GLY A 177 -4.56 -27.04 -4.76
C GLY A 177 -3.09 -27.31 -4.46
N ASP A 178 -2.77 -28.48 -3.91
CA ASP A 178 -1.39 -28.88 -3.56
C ASP A 178 -0.62 -27.84 -2.70
N GLY A 179 -1.32 -27.11 -1.83
CA GLY A 179 -0.72 -26.06 -1.00
C GLY A 179 -0.35 -24.76 -1.75
N VAL A 180 -0.80 -24.62 -3.00
CA VAL A 180 -0.55 -23.44 -3.84
C VAL A 180 -1.86 -22.71 -4.12
N PHE A 181 -1.83 -21.39 -3.95
CA PHE A 181 -2.93 -20.52 -4.35
C PHE A 181 -2.79 -20.09 -5.81
N GLU A 182 -3.85 -20.31 -6.58
CA GLU A 182 -3.98 -19.81 -7.95
C GLU A 182 -5.14 -18.81 -8.04
N VAL A 183 -4.90 -17.64 -8.62
CA VAL A 183 -5.96 -16.65 -8.88
C VAL A 183 -6.72 -17.08 -10.13
N LYS A 184 -8.00 -17.47 -9.98
CA LYS A 184 -8.86 -17.92 -11.08
C LYS A 184 -9.61 -16.81 -11.77
N ALA A 185 -10.04 -15.81 -11.00
CA ALA A 185 -10.72 -14.64 -11.50
C ALA A 185 -10.42 -13.45 -10.60
N THR A 186 -10.41 -12.26 -11.20
CA THR A 186 -10.35 -10.99 -10.47
C THR A 186 -11.21 -9.98 -11.22
N ASN A 187 -12.00 -9.23 -10.47
CA ASN A 187 -12.80 -8.11 -10.96
C ASN A 187 -12.92 -7.07 -9.85
N GLY A 188 -13.37 -5.86 -10.16
CA GLY A 188 -13.42 -4.79 -9.18
C GLY A 188 -13.88 -3.47 -9.77
N ASN A 189 -13.81 -2.44 -8.95
CA ASN A 189 -14.01 -1.05 -9.32
C ASN A 189 -12.92 -0.18 -8.68
N THR A 190 -12.08 0.40 -9.53
CA THR A 190 -10.97 1.27 -9.09
C THR A 190 -11.44 2.63 -8.57
N HIS A 191 -12.74 2.96 -8.65
CA HIS A 191 -13.35 4.21 -8.21
C HIS A 191 -14.53 3.95 -7.26
N LEU A 192 -14.40 2.94 -6.41
CA LEU A 192 -15.36 2.64 -5.36
C LEU A 192 -14.61 2.28 -4.08
N GLY A 193 -14.84 2.98 -2.99
CA GLY A 193 -14.25 2.66 -1.70
C GLY A 193 -14.81 3.50 -0.56
N GLY A 194 -14.22 3.36 0.64
CA GLY A 194 -14.55 4.14 1.84
C GLY A 194 -14.68 5.65 1.62
N ASP A 195 -13.85 6.24 0.76
CA ASP A 195 -13.83 7.67 0.44
C ASP A 195 -15.17 8.13 -0.19
N ASP A 196 -15.84 7.26 -0.95
CA ASP A 196 -17.16 7.55 -1.54
C ASP A 196 -18.27 7.51 -0.48
N PHE A 197 -18.16 6.61 0.51
CA PHE A 197 -19.09 6.56 1.64
C PHE A 197 -18.93 7.81 2.52
N ASP A 198 -17.70 8.22 2.80
CA ASP A 198 -17.40 9.47 3.51
C ASP A 198 -17.98 10.68 2.76
N SER A 199 -17.80 10.71 1.43
CA SER A 199 -18.36 11.76 0.56
C SER A 199 -19.88 11.80 0.59
N ALA A 200 -20.56 10.65 0.63
CA ALA A 200 -22.01 10.60 0.75
C ALA A 200 -22.51 11.19 2.09
N VAL A 201 -21.81 10.93 3.19
CA VAL A 201 -22.13 11.52 4.50
C VAL A 201 -21.88 13.03 4.50
N MET A 202 -20.76 13.49 3.93
CA MET A 202 -20.47 14.93 3.80
C MET A 202 -21.55 15.66 2.99
N ASN A 203 -21.97 15.08 1.86
CA ASN A 203 -23.02 15.65 1.01
C ASN A 203 -24.39 15.70 1.69
N TRP A 204 -24.66 14.81 2.65
CA TRP A 204 -25.90 14.84 3.43
C TRP A 204 -25.91 15.93 4.51
N LEU A 205 -24.74 16.31 5.03
CA LEU A 205 -24.60 17.33 6.07
C LEU A 205 -24.72 18.78 5.55
N VAL A 206 -24.53 18.98 4.24
CA VAL A 206 -24.58 20.29 3.54
C VAL A 206 -25.95 20.51 2.92
#